data_AF-A0A1G8H566-F1
#
_entry.id   AF-A0A1G8H566-F1
#
_cell.length_a   1.000
_cell.length_b   1.000
_cell.length_c   1.000
_cell.angle_alpha   90.00
_cell.angle_beta   90.00
_cell.angle_gamma   90.00
#
_symmetry.space_group_name_H-M   'P 1'
#
loop_
_entity.id
_entity.type
_entity.pdbx_description
1 polymer ?
#
loop_
_entity_poly.entity_id
_entity_poly.type
_entity_poly.pdbx_seq_one_letter_code
_entity_poly.pdbx_strand_id
1 'polypeptide(L)'
;MFRFYLILILCILLTSCSSSPSSDGRQSTQAEQTSFSLDHYTIQFETVKKTTAANKNGFFLHFTVRASDQSRNLVPASFSFMFPEQITDDMGNEYNRFQETIAKRDKTDHHILHVHQFYRGKPAPDSTRLYVTWQLKKESQTTVVFENVTKDMLPVTRDELTLQTLDLQDNQLTIRAEDMWDASGLTWRLLMDDENIRPLFSETDSDERSFHGQYRFAVTPASPYTLTAKRTSSPDMLTWEFPFVLTLDK
;
A
#
# COMPACT_ATOMS: atom_id res chain seq x y z
N MET A 1 39.08 12.64 65.14
CA MET A 1 38.76 11.37 64.46
C MET A 1 37.36 11.31 63.84
N PHE A 2 36.38 12.16 64.23
CA PHE A 2 35.03 12.15 63.65
C PHE A 2 34.87 12.79 62.25
N ARG A 3 35.82 13.62 61.79
CA ARG A 3 35.74 14.28 60.47
C ARG A 3 36.19 13.42 59.29
N PHE A 4 36.90 12.31 59.55
CA PHE A 4 37.35 11.39 58.50
C PHE A 4 36.23 10.42 58.06
N TYR A 5 35.32 10.06 58.97
CA TYR A 5 34.19 9.17 58.66
C TYR A 5 33.10 9.86 57.81
N LEU A 6 32.94 11.18 57.91
CA LEU A 6 31.95 11.91 57.11
C LEU A 6 32.35 12.00 55.62
N ILE A 7 33.66 12.06 55.33
CA ILE A 7 34.18 12.10 53.96
C ILE A 7 34.10 10.71 53.33
N LEU A 8 34.32 9.64 54.11
CA LEU A 8 34.22 8.27 53.61
C LEU A 8 32.79 7.91 53.18
N ILE A 9 31.76 8.38 53.89
CA ILE A 9 30.35 8.13 53.55
C ILE A 9 29.89 8.93 52.32
N LEU A 10 30.43 10.13 52.10
CA LEU A 10 30.10 10.96 50.93
C LEU A 10 30.65 10.37 49.61
N CYS A 11 31.76 9.61 49.66
CA CYS A 11 32.32 8.95 48.49
C CYS A 11 31.50 7.73 48.00
N ILE A 12 30.75 7.07 48.89
CA ILE A 12 29.95 5.87 48.53
C ILE A 12 28.64 6.25 47.83
N LEU A 13 28.20 7.51 47.97
CA LEU A 13 26.99 8.03 47.30
C LEU A 13 27.25 8.56 45.88
N LEU A 14 28.51 8.59 45.43
CA LEU A 14 28.88 9.04 44.08
C LEU A 14 29.22 7.88 43.11
N THR A 15 29.16 6.63 43.56
CA THR A 15 29.27 5.44 42.70
C THR A 15 27.90 4.80 42.50
N SER A 16 27.00 5.51 41.83
CA SER A 16 25.81 4.90 41.23
C SER A 16 25.43 5.62 39.95
N CYS A 17 26.16 5.31 38.89
CA CYS A 17 25.53 5.08 37.60
C CYS A 17 26.37 3.99 36.92
N SER A 18 26.05 2.74 37.27
CA SER A 18 26.39 1.61 36.44
C SER A 18 25.72 1.83 35.09
N SER A 19 26.45 2.37 34.12
CA SER A 19 26.19 2.02 32.72
C SER A 19 26.58 0.56 32.59
N SER A 20 25.62 -0.31 32.91
CA SER A 20 25.60 -1.69 32.47
C SER A 20 26.03 -1.71 31.01
N PRO A 21 26.96 -2.59 30.60
CA PRO A 21 27.13 -2.82 29.18
C PRO A 21 25.79 -3.39 28.73
N SER A 22 24.99 -2.57 28.06
CA SER A 22 23.89 -3.08 27.26
C SER A 22 24.54 -3.90 26.16
N SER A 23 24.83 -5.15 26.49
CA SER A 23 24.75 -6.29 25.60
C SER A 23 23.33 -6.28 25.02
N ASP A 24 23.16 -5.41 24.06
CA ASP A 24 22.22 -5.48 22.96
C ASP A 24 22.76 -4.47 21.95
N GLY A 25 23.98 -4.76 21.50
CA GLY A 25 24.28 -4.70 20.08
C GLY A 25 23.29 -5.60 19.36
N ARG A 26 22.02 -5.19 19.32
CA ARG A 26 21.18 -5.40 18.17
C ARG A 26 21.84 -4.57 17.06
N GLN A 27 22.93 -5.10 16.50
CA GLN A 27 22.88 -5.37 15.08
C GLN A 27 21.58 -6.16 14.90
N SER A 28 20.48 -5.42 14.76
CA SER A 28 19.38 -5.89 13.96
C SER A 28 20.08 -6.14 12.64
N THR A 29 20.45 -7.39 12.39
CA THR A 29 20.45 -7.91 11.03
C THR A 29 19.08 -7.55 10.52
N GLN A 30 19.00 -6.34 9.94
CA GLN A 30 17.81 -5.79 9.33
C GLN A 30 17.46 -6.86 8.31
N ALA A 31 16.43 -7.65 8.64
CA ALA A 31 16.07 -8.79 7.84
C ALA A 31 15.83 -8.27 6.43
N GLU A 32 16.40 -8.95 5.44
CA GLU A 32 16.25 -8.57 4.04
C GLU A 32 14.76 -8.52 3.72
N GLN A 33 14.24 -7.31 3.57
CA GLN A 33 12.84 -7.10 3.31
C GLN A 33 12.69 -6.83 1.84
N THR A 34 12.42 -7.90 1.09
CA THR A 34 12.21 -7.88 -0.36
C THR A 34 10.73 -7.82 -0.72
N SER A 35 9.81 -7.86 0.25
CA SER A 35 8.38 -7.72 0.00
C SER A 35 7.64 -7.04 1.14
N PHE A 36 6.58 -6.31 0.77
CA PHE A 36 5.60 -5.71 1.67
C PHE A 36 4.20 -6.12 1.20
N SER A 37 3.37 -6.60 2.12
CA SER A 37 1.94 -6.83 1.87
C SER A 37 1.14 -5.77 2.61
N LEU A 38 0.29 -5.08 1.89
CA LEU A 38 -0.74 -4.15 2.37
C LEU A 38 -2.09 -4.72 1.97
N ASP A 39 -3.13 -4.46 2.76
CA ASP A 39 -4.52 -4.93 2.57
C ASP A 39 -4.84 -5.52 1.17
N HIS A 40 -4.76 -4.70 0.11
CA HIS A 40 -5.07 -5.12 -1.26
C HIS A 40 -3.89 -5.24 -2.23
N TYR A 41 -2.65 -5.01 -1.80
CA TYR A 41 -1.46 -5.02 -2.66
C TYR A 41 -0.26 -5.73 -2.03
N THR A 42 0.45 -6.50 -2.84
CA THR A 42 1.80 -6.97 -2.53
C THR A 42 2.80 -6.22 -3.40
N ILE A 43 3.79 -5.61 -2.77
CA ILE A 43 4.93 -5.00 -3.42
C ILE A 43 6.10 -5.95 -3.24
N GLN A 44 6.78 -6.29 -4.32
CA GLN A 44 7.90 -7.22 -4.30
C GLN A 44 9.07 -6.61 -5.07
N PHE A 45 10.25 -6.66 -4.47
CA PHE A 45 11.50 -6.39 -5.16
C PHE A 45 11.89 -7.61 -5.99
N GLU A 46 12.26 -7.38 -7.24
CA GLU A 46 12.64 -8.41 -8.18
C GLU A 46 14.17 -8.51 -8.32
N THR A 47 14.83 -7.41 -8.70
CA THR A 47 16.26 -7.42 -9.01
C THR A 47 16.85 -6.02 -9.18
N VAL A 48 18.19 -5.94 -9.10
CA VAL A 48 18.98 -4.78 -9.54
C VAL A 48 19.62 -5.08 -10.89
N LYS A 49 19.32 -4.27 -11.91
CA LYS A 49 19.90 -4.44 -13.25
C LYS A 49 20.86 -3.31 -13.60
N LYS A 50 22.16 -3.59 -13.58
CA LYS A 50 23.23 -2.68 -14.03
C LYS A 50 23.06 -2.40 -15.53
N THR A 51 23.04 -1.13 -15.93
CA THR A 51 22.85 -0.74 -17.33
C THR A 51 23.31 0.70 -17.61
N THR A 52 23.15 1.15 -18.86
CA THR A 52 23.33 2.54 -19.27
C THR A 52 21.98 3.09 -19.75
N ALA A 53 21.57 4.25 -19.23
CA ALA A 53 20.38 4.97 -19.67
C ALA A 53 20.77 6.40 -20.05
N ALA A 54 20.34 6.88 -21.22
CA ALA A 54 20.69 8.21 -21.73
C ALA A 54 22.21 8.53 -21.63
N ASN A 55 23.05 7.57 -22.05
CA ASN A 55 24.52 7.64 -22.00
C ASN A 55 25.13 7.76 -20.60
N LYS A 56 24.39 7.37 -19.56
CA LYS A 56 24.82 7.47 -18.16
C LYS A 56 24.78 6.10 -17.52
N ASN A 57 25.90 5.71 -16.92
CA ASN A 57 26.01 4.42 -16.25
C ASN A 57 25.24 4.45 -14.94
N GLY A 58 24.53 3.36 -14.67
CA GLY A 58 23.64 3.27 -13.53
C GLY A 58 23.09 1.86 -13.34
N PHE A 59 22.00 1.79 -12.60
CA PHE A 59 21.24 0.57 -12.42
C PHE A 59 19.75 0.89 -12.28
N PHE A 60 18.91 -0.06 -12.70
CA PHE A 60 17.49 -0.06 -12.39
C PHE A 60 17.23 -0.90 -11.15
N LEU A 61 16.38 -0.40 -10.27
CA LEU A 61 15.66 -1.20 -9.30
C LEU A 61 14.36 -1.66 -9.95
N HIS A 62 14.08 -2.96 -9.88
CA HIS A 62 12.87 -3.55 -10.43
C HIS A 62 11.96 -4.02 -9.29
N PHE A 63 10.70 -3.58 -9.32
CA PHE A 63 9.66 -4.01 -8.40
C PHE A 63 8.42 -4.48 -9.18
N THR A 64 7.65 -5.36 -8.56
CA THR A 64 6.27 -5.65 -8.95
C THR A 64 5.29 -5.14 -7.89
N VAL A 65 4.16 -4.61 -8.34
CA VAL A 65 2.99 -4.33 -7.51
C VAL A 65 1.87 -5.24 -8.00
N ARG A 66 1.41 -6.14 -7.14
CA ARG A 66 0.37 -7.14 -7.43
C ARG A 66 -0.86 -6.86 -6.58
N ALA A 67 -2.03 -6.79 -7.18
CA ALA A 67 -3.28 -6.75 -6.42
C ALA A 67 -3.62 -8.13 -5.84
N SER A 68 -4.16 -8.17 -4.62
CA SER A 68 -4.63 -9.41 -3.98
C SER A 68 -5.83 -10.03 -4.73
N ASP A 69 -6.70 -9.19 -5.29
CA ASP A 69 -7.81 -9.59 -6.18
C ASP A 69 -7.35 -9.61 -7.65
N GLN A 70 -7.28 -10.80 -8.24
CA GLN A 70 -6.82 -11.01 -9.62
C GLN A 70 -7.78 -10.45 -10.68
N SER A 71 -9.04 -10.15 -10.31
CA SER A 71 -10.00 -9.49 -11.21
C SER A 71 -9.74 -7.99 -11.37
N ARG A 72 -8.87 -7.41 -10.54
CA ARG A 72 -8.50 -6.00 -10.64
C ARG A 72 -7.65 -5.73 -11.87
N ASN A 73 -8.01 -4.68 -12.59
CA ASN A 73 -7.18 -4.11 -13.64
C ASN A 73 -6.36 -2.95 -13.07
N LEU A 74 -5.06 -3.15 -12.89
CA LEU A 74 -4.15 -2.10 -12.44
C LEU A 74 -3.72 -1.23 -13.62
N VAL A 75 -4.01 0.07 -13.53
CA VAL A 75 -3.61 1.07 -14.51
C VAL A 75 -2.48 1.91 -13.91
N PRO A 76 -1.29 1.99 -14.55
CA PRO A 76 -0.17 2.76 -14.00
C PRO A 76 -0.50 4.20 -13.65
N ALA A 77 -1.35 4.86 -14.45
CA ALA A 77 -1.76 6.24 -14.24
C ALA A 77 -2.63 6.46 -12.98
N SER A 78 -3.19 5.39 -12.40
CA SER A 78 -3.95 5.47 -11.14
C SER A 78 -3.05 5.51 -9.90
N PHE A 79 -1.73 5.42 -10.09
CA PHE A 79 -0.75 5.40 -9.02
C PHE A 79 0.33 6.44 -9.26
N SER A 80 0.80 7.04 -8.16
CA SER A 80 2.00 7.87 -8.15
C SER A 80 3.09 7.17 -7.36
N PHE A 81 4.24 6.94 -8.00
CA PHE A 81 5.37 6.22 -7.45
C PHE A 81 6.49 7.21 -7.10
N MET A 82 6.69 7.46 -5.82
CA MET A 82 7.65 8.43 -5.32
C MET A 82 8.89 7.74 -4.77
N PHE A 83 9.88 7.57 -5.65
CA PHE A 83 11.22 7.14 -5.26
C PHE A 83 12.05 8.33 -4.76
N PRO A 84 12.91 8.14 -3.76
CA PRO A 84 13.73 9.21 -3.21
C PRO A 84 14.75 9.67 -4.26
N GLU A 85 15.09 10.97 -4.22
CA GLU A 85 16.08 11.55 -5.13
C GLU A 85 17.47 10.91 -4.96
N GLN A 86 17.74 10.37 -3.78
CA GLN A 86 18.99 9.75 -3.42
C GLN A 86 18.74 8.49 -2.60
N ILE A 87 19.54 7.45 -2.84
CA ILE A 87 19.60 6.23 -2.03
C ILE A 87 21.04 5.96 -1.61
N THR A 88 21.22 5.15 -0.57
CA THR A 88 22.54 4.82 -0.04
C THR A 88 22.79 3.32 -0.03
N ASP A 89 24.06 2.94 -0.05
CA ASP A 89 24.48 1.57 0.24
C ASP A 89 24.96 1.39 1.71
N ASP A 90 25.27 0.15 2.07
CA ASP A 90 25.89 -0.23 3.35
C ASP A 90 27.29 0.34 3.60
N MET A 91 27.90 0.97 2.61
CA MET A 91 29.19 1.63 2.69
C MET A 91 29.07 3.16 2.74
N GLY A 92 27.86 3.71 2.71
CA GLY A 92 27.58 5.15 2.70
C GLY A 92 27.78 5.82 1.35
N ASN A 93 27.94 5.06 0.25
CA ASN A 93 27.94 5.63 -1.09
C ASN A 93 26.52 6.01 -1.49
N GLU A 94 26.42 7.16 -2.16
CA GLU A 94 25.14 7.73 -2.55
C GLU A 94 24.89 7.59 -4.05
N TYR A 95 23.65 7.27 -4.41
CA TYR A 95 23.21 7.12 -5.79
C TYR A 95 22.02 8.04 -6.06
N ASN A 96 22.16 8.89 -7.09
CA ASN A 96 21.15 9.89 -7.41
C ASN A 96 20.18 9.41 -8.49
N ARG A 97 18.89 9.64 -8.30
CA ARG A 97 17.83 9.37 -9.26
C ARG A 97 18.09 10.14 -10.56
N PHE A 98 18.03 9.47 -11.71
CA PHE A 98 18.23 10.15 -13.02
C PHE A 98 16.92 10.51 -13.71
N GLN A 99 15.98 9.56 -13.72
CA GLN A 99 14.80 9.57 -14.59
C GLN A 99 13.55 9.45 -13.74
N GLU A 100 12.41 9.81 -14.35
CA GLU A 100 11.10 9.47 -13.82
C GLU A 100 10.93 7.96 -13.68
N THR A 101 10.09 7.57 -12.72
CA THR A 101 9.70 6.18 -12.50
C THR A 101 8.98 5.64 -13.73
N ILE A 102 9.35 4.45 -14.19
CA ILE A 102 8.69 3.76 -15.30
C ILE A 102 7.78 2.69 -14.71
N ALA A 103 6.46 2.88 -14.82
CA ALA A 103 5.48 1.87 -14.43
C ALA A 103 4.73 1.35 -15.65
N LYS A 104 4.60 0.03 -15.79
CA LYS A 104 3.89 -0.62 -16.89
C LYS A 104 3.09 -1.80 -16.37
N ARG A 105 1.85 -1.92 -16.83
CA ARG A 105 1.05 -3.13 -16.58
C ARG A 105 1.71 -4.33 -17.25
N ASP A 106 1.63 -5.48 -16.59
CA ASP A 106 2.02 -6.73 -17.21
C ASP A 106 1.16 -7.02 -18.47
N LYS A 107 1.71 -7.79 -19.40
CA LYS A 107 1.06 -8.09 -20.68
C LYS A 107 0.00 -9.18 -20.56
N THR A 108 0.22 -10.14 -19.67
CA THR A 108 -0.67 -11.28 -19.45
C THR A 108 -1.54 -11.07 -18.22
N ASP A 109 -1.00 -10.42 -17.19
CA ASP A 109 -1.64 -10.32 -15.88
C ASP A 109 -2.07 -8.89 -15.55
N HIS A 110 -3.35 -8.58 -15.78
CA HIS A 110 -3.90 -7.23 -15.60
C HIS A 110 -3.81 -6.70 -14.16
N HIS A 111 -3.65 -7.60 -13.18
CA HIS A 111 -3.54 -7.29 -11.76
C HIS A 111 -2.09 -7.05 -11.30
N ILE A 112 -1.14 -6.94 -12.23
CA ILE A 112 0.30 -6.74 -11.95
C ILE A 112 0.83 -5.50 -12.68
N LEU A 113 1.59 -4.67 -11.94
CA LEU A 113 2.40 -3.58 -12.48
C LEU A 113 3.88 -3.86 -12.25
N HIS A 114 4.70 -3.64 -13.28
CA HIS A 114 6.15 -3.59 -13.21
C HIS A 114 6.59 -2.13 -13.03
N VAL A 115 7.38 -1.87 -11.99
CA VAL A 115 7.81 -0.52 -11.59
C VAL A 115 9.33 -0.47 -11.54
N HIS A 116 9.93 0.41 -12.35
CA HIS A 116 11.37 0.53 -12.48
C HIS A 116 11.84 1.95 -12.16
N GLN A 117 12.89 2.06 -11.35
CA GLN A 117 13.54 3.34 -11.06
C GLN A 117 15.03 3.27 -11.37
N PHE A 118 15.55 4.26 -12.11
CA PHE A 118 16.97 4.36 -12.45
C PHE A 118 17.73 5.28 -11.49
N TYR A 119 18.89 4.81 -11.03
CA TYR A 119 19.86 5.57 -10.26
C TYR A 119 21.23 5.63 -10.98
N ARG A 120 21.90 6.79 -10.89
CA ARG A 120 23.23 7.05 -11.44
C ARG A 120 24.32 6.44 -10.57
N GLY A 121 25.36 5.93 -11.22
CA GLY A 121 26.54 5.38 -10.55
C GLY A 121 26.54 3.85 -10.57
N LYS A 122 27.68 3.24 -10.26
CA LYS A 122 27.77 1.80 -10.12
C LYS A 122 27.75 1.47 -8.63
N PRO A 123 26.95 0.48 -8.18
CA PRO A 123 27.04 -0.01 -6.81
C PRO A 123 28.49 -0.33 -6.48
N ALA A 124 28.95 0.04 -5.28
CA ALA A 124 30.34 -0.19 -4.91
C ALA A 124 30.66 -1.69 -4.94
N PRO A 125 31.84 -2.12 -5.41
CA PRO A 125 32.16 -3.55 -5.54
C PRO A 125 32.05 -4.34 -4.23
N ASP A 126 32.34 -3.67 -3.11
CA ASP A 126 32.31 -4.26 -1.78
C ASP A 126 30.96 -4.09 -1.07
N SER A 127 30.04 -3.29 -1.65
CA SER A 127 28.70 -3.13 -1.11
C SER A 127 27.87 -4.39 -1.32
N THR A 128 27.09 -4.74 -0.29
CA THR A 128 26.18 -5.89 -0.34
C THR A 128 24.72 -5.48 -0.30
N ARG A 129 24.40 -4.24 0.10
CA ARG A 129 23.04 -3.79 0.36
C ARG A 129 22.78 -2.37 -0.13
N LEU A 130 21.57 -2.13 -0.64
CA LEU A 130 21.02 -0.80 -0.87
C LEU A 130 19.84 -0.53 0.06
N TYR A 131 19.76 0.68 0.60
CA TYR A 131 18.62 1.14 1.40
C TYR A 131 17.73 2.05 0.56
N VAL A 132 16.47 1.65 0.39
CA VAL A 132 15.55 2.34 -0.52
C VAL A 132 14.18 2.43 0.14
N THR A 133 13.78 3.64 0.53
CA THR A 133 12.42 3.91 1.01
C THR A 133 11.66 4.68 -0.04
N TRP A 134 10.63 4.08 -0.64
CA TRP A 134 9.78 4.75 -1.63
C TRP A 134 8.31 4.70 -1.24
N GLN A 135 7.51 5.60 -1.82
CA GLN A 135 6.09 5.73 -1.50
C GLN A 135 5.20 5.41 -2.70
N LEU A 136 4.10 4.69 -2.46
CA LEU A 136 3.00 4.51 -3.40
C LEU A 136 1.85 5.41 -2.98
N LYS A 137 1.34 6.18 -3.92
CA LYS A 137 0.21 7.07 -3.72
C LYS A 137 -0.93 6.70 -4.65
N LYS A 138 -2.15 6.70 -4.13
CA LYS A 138 -3.36 6.46 -4.90
C LYS A 138 -4.44 7.47 -4.56
N GLU A 139 -5.01 8.07 -5.60
CA GLU A 139 -6.14 8.97 -5.49
C GLU A 139 -7.45 8.17 -5.44
N SER A 140 -8.41 8.62 -4.64
CA SER A 140 -9.74 8.03 -4.60
C SER A 140 -10.56 8.47 -5.81
N GLN A 141 -11.33 7.55 -6.38
CA GLN A 141 -12.44 7.90 -7.26
C GLN A 141 -13.70 8.12 -6.43
N THR A 142 -14.39 9.23 -6.66
CA THR A 142 -15.66 9.50 -5.96
C THR A 142 -16.76 8.49 -6.30
N THR A 143 -16.69 7.90 -7.50
CA THR A 143 -17.65 6.90 -7.98
C THR A 143 -16.91 5.63 -8.34
N VAL A 144 -17.33 4.53 -7.75
CA VAL A 144 -16.77 3.19 -7.96
C VAL A 144 -17.84 2.32 -8.60
N VAL A 145 -17.50 1.67 -9.71
CA VAL A 145 -18.41 0.80 -10.44
C VAL A 145 -17.95 -0.65 -10.28
N PHE A 146 -18.89 -1.50 -9.87
CA PHE A 146 -18.74 -2.95 -9.83
C PHE A 146 -19.62 -3.55 -10.92
N GLU A 147 -19.02 -3.93 -12.04
CA GLU A 147 -19.72 -4.47 -13.20
C GLU A 147 -20.00 -5.97 -13.05
N ASN A 148 -21.21 -6.38 -13.44
CA ASN A 148 -21.63 -7.78 -13.55
C ASN A 148 -21.32 -8.64 -12.30
N VAL A 149 -21.50 -8.08 -11.11
CA VAL A 149 -21.26 -8.78 -9.85
C VAL A 149 -22.32 -9.86 -9.61
N THR A 150 -21.84 -11.02 -9.16
CA THR A 150 -22.67 -12.10 -8.61
C THR A 150 -22.19 -12.43 -7.20
N LYS A 151 -23.01 -13.18 -6.44
CA LYS A 151 -22.68 -13.61 -5.07
C LYS A 151 -21.40 -14.46 -5.01
N ASP A 152 -21.13 -15.24 -6.05
CA ASP A 152 -19.97 -16.15 -6.13
C ASP A 152 -18.65 -15.43 -6.44
N MET A 153 -18.71 -14.16 -6.86
CA MET A 153 -17.53 -13.34 -7.15
C MET A 153 -16.96 -12.64 -5.91
N LEU A 154 -17.63 -12.77 -4.76
CA LEU A 154 -17.27 -12.01 -3.56
C LEU A 154 -16.22 -12.76 -2.71
N PRO A 155 -15.32 -12.03 -2.02
CA PRO A 155 -15.19 -10.57 -2.02
C PRO A 155 -14.57 -10.04 -3.33
N VAL A 156 -15.00 -8.85 -3.76
CA VAL A 156 -14.46 -8.18 -4.95
C VAL A 156 -14.10 -6.73 -4.61
N THR A 157 -12.93 -6.27 -5.06
CA THR A 157 -12.45 -4.93 -4.69
C THR A 157 -12.28 -4.03 -5.92
N ARG A 158 -12.88 -2.84 -5.90
CA ARG A 158 -12.68 -1.80 -6.90
C ARG A 158 -12.36 -0.50 -6.20
N ASP A 159 -11.29 0.17 -6.65
CA ASP A 159 -10.82 1.42 -6.08
C ASP A 159 -10.88 1.45 -4.54
N GLU A 160 -10.11 0.55 -3.90
CA GLU A 160 -10.08 0.21 -2.46
C GLU A 160 -11.41 0.07 -1.68
N LEU A 161 -12.54 0.01 -2.38
CA LEU A 161 -13.82 -0.41 -1.85
C LEU A 161 -13.99 -1.91 -2.14
N THR A 162 -14.04 -2.71 -1.09
CA THR A 162 -14.27 -4.15 -1.15
C THR A 162 -15.74 -4.43 -0.89
N LEU A 163 -16.43 -5.03 -1.85
CA LEU A 163 -17.75 -5.59 -1.64
C LEU A 163 -17.57 -6.98 -1.01
N GLN A 164 -17.94 -7.12 0.26
CA GLN A 164 -17.75 -8.33 1.05
C GLN A 164 -18.91 -9.32 0.85
N THR A 165 -20.15 -8.83 0.90
CA THR A 165 -21.35 -9.66 0.72
C THR A 165 -22.42 -8.94 -0.07
N LEU A 166 -23.15 -9.70 -0.89
CA LEU A 166 -24.30 -9.26 -1.66
C LEU A 166 -25.40 -10.31 -1.55
N ASP A 167 -26.55 -9.95 -0.99
CA ASP A 167 -27.72 -10.82 -0.90
C ASP A 167 -28.95 -10.11 -1.48
N LEU A 168 -29.69 -10.78 -2.36
CA LEU A 168 -30.93 -10.27 -2.93
C LEU A 168 -32.08 -11.16 -2.48
N GLN A 169 -33.09 -10.54 -1.89
CA GLN A 169 -34.38 -11.18 -1.58
C GLN A 169 -35.48 -10.30 -2.16
N ASP A 170 -36.18 -10.81 -3.17
CA ASP A 170 -37.13 -10.06 -3.99
C ASP A 170 -36.50 -8.77 -4.53
N ASN A 171 -37.04 -7.61 -4.15
CA ASN A 171 -36.54 -6.29 -4.54
C ASN A 171 -35.63 -5.63 -3.48
N GLN A 172 -35.19 -6.40 -2.48
CA GLN A 172 -34.35 -5.92 -1.39
C GLN A 172 -32.93 -6.46 -1.51
N LEU A 173 -31.97 -5.55 -1.69
CA LEU A 173 -30.55 -5.82 -1.78
C LEU A 173 -29.86 -5.49 -0.46
N THR A 174 -29.16 -6.45 0.11
CA THR A 174 -28.33 -6.29 1.30
C THR A 174 -26.86 -6.32 0.91
N ILE A 175 -26.14 -5.25 1.29
CA ILE A 175 -24.74 -5.03 0.98
C ILE A 175 -23.93 -5.00 2.28
N ARG A 176 -22.77 -5.65 2.26
CA ARG A 176 -21.67 -5.34 3.20
C ARG A 176 -20.44 -4.99 2.38
N ALA A 177 -19.79 -3.90 2.74
CA ALA A 177 -18.59 -3.44 2.07
C ALA A 177 -17.60 -2.85 3.08
N GLU A 178 -16.34 -2.78 2.67
CA GLU A 178 -15.27 -2.13 3.41
C GLU A 178 -14.56 -1.14 2.50
N ASP A 179 -14.31 0.09 2.98
CA ASP A 179 -13.59 1.11 2.24
C ASP A 179 -12.30 1.46 2.97
N MET A 180 -11.16 1.43 2.27
CA MET A 180 -9.90 1.87 2.87
C MET A 180 -9.85 3.37 3.14
N TRP A 181 -10.70 4.15 2.47
CA TRP A 181 -10.75 5.59 2.70
C TRP A 181 -11.77 5.99 3.77
N ASP A 182 -13.07 5.87 3.46
CA ASP A 182 -14.16 6.22 4.36
C ASP A 182 -15.47 5.57 3.89
N ALA A 183 -16.02 4.69 4.73
CA ALA A 183 -17.27 3.99 4.47
C ALA A 183 -18.53 4.75 4.95
N SER A 184 -18.37 5.76 5.82
CA SER A 184 -19.47 6.47 6.48
C SER A 184 -20.40 7.22 5.50
N GLY A 185 -19.87 7.54 4.31
CA GLY A 185 -20.53 8.30 3.26
C GLY A 185 -20.99 7.52 2.03
N LEU A 186 -20.97 6.19 2.06
CA LEU A 186 -21.24 5.40 0.86
C LEU A 186 -22.73 5.37 0.52
N THR A 187 -23.02 5.72 -0.74
CA THR A 187 -24.36 5.58 -1.32
C THR A 187 -24.32 4.63 -2.51
N TRP A 188 -25.21 3.65 -2.51
CA TRP A 188 -25.26 2.61 -3.54
C TRP A 188 -26.44 2.81 -4.50
N ARG A 189 -26.21 2.49 -5.76
CA ARG A 189 -27.20 2.52 -6.85
C ARG A 189 -27.05 1.30 -7.73
N LEU A 190 -28.12 0.91 -8.38
CA LEU A 190 -28.09 -0.08 -9.46
C LEU A 190 -27.88 0.65 -10.78
N LEU A 191 -27.05 0.10 -11.66
CA LEU A 191 -26.96 0.52 -13.06
C LEU A 191 -27.71 -0.50 -13.93
N MET A 192 -28.74 -0.05 -14.64
CA MET A 192 -29.57 -0.88 -15.52
C MET A 192 -29.88 -0.08 -16.77
N ASP A 193 -29.63 -0.64 -17.96
CA ASP A 193 -29.83 0.03 -19.25
C ASP A 193 -29.18 1.43 -19.31
N ASP A 194 -27.96 1.56 -18.79
CA ASP A 194 -27.19 2.80 -18.62
C ASP A 194 -27.84 3.86 -17.68
N GLU A 195 -28.91 3.51 -16.98
CA GLU A 195 -29.57 4.36 -16.00
C GLU A 195 -29.20 3.98 -14.55
N ASN A 196 -28.91 5.00 -13.74
CA ASN A 196 -28.64 4.82 -12.32
C ASN A 196 -29.94 4.82 -11.52
N ILE A 197 -30.44 3.62 -11.20
CA ILE A 197 -31.65 3.40 -10.41
C ILE A 197 -31.34 3.61 -8.93
N ARG A 198 -32.08 4.53 -8.31
CA ARG A 198 -32.01 4.80 -6.87
C ARG A 198 -32.94 3.87 -6.09
N PRO A 199 -32.56 3.48 -4.86
CA PRO A 199 -33.48 2.77 -3.98
C PRO A 199 -34.66 3.67 -3.59
N LEU A 200 -35.84 3.06 -3.44
CA LEU A 200 -37.02 3.71 -2.85
C LEU A 200 -36.85 3.92 -1.34
N PHE A 201 -36.23 2.94 -0.68
CA PHE A 201 -35.90 2.97 0.74
C PHE A 201 -34.48 2.45 0.95
N SER A 202 -33.75 3.10 1.86
CA SER A 202 -32.43 2.67 2.28
C SER A 202 -32.32 2.75 3.80
N GLU A 203 -31.78 1.69 4.40
CA GLU A 203 -31.34 1.66 5.78
C GLU A 203 -29.84 1.35 5.76
N THR A 204 -29.04 2.21 6.36
CA THR A 204 -27.57 2.11 6.32
C THR A 204 -27.00 2.27 7.71
N ASP A 205 -26.05 1.41 8.04
CA ASP A 205 -25.24 1.47 9.24
C ASP A 205 -23.76 1.40 8.80
N SER A 206 -22.98 2.41 9.15
CA SER A 206 -21.60 2.53 8.68
C SER A 206 -20.71 3.18 9.72
N ASP A 207 -19.45 2.75 9.73
CA ASP A 207 -18.35 3.39 10.42
C ASP A 207 -17.30 3.87 9.41
N GLU A 208 -16.10 4.26 9.88
CA GLU A 208 -15.03 4.77 9.00
C GLU A 208 -14.57 3.73 7.95
N ARG A 209 -14.66 2.43 8.23
CA ARG A 209 -14.13 1.37 7.34
C ARG A 209 -15.18 0.41 6.86
N SER A 210 -16.24 0.20 7.61
CA SER A 210 -17.25 -0.82 7.37
C SER A 210 -18.56 -0.18 6.98
N PHE A 211 -19.22 -0.77 6.00
CA PHE A 211 -20.52 -0.36 5.51
C PHE A 211 -21.50 -1.53 5.51
N HIS A 212 -22.68 -1.34 6.08
CA HIS A 212 -23.82 -2.23 5.93
C HIS A 212 -25.03 -1.46 5.41
N GLY A 213 -25.65 -1.94 4.34
CA GLY A 213 -26.80 -1.29 3.74
C GLY A 213 -27.88 -2.27 3.32
N GLN A 214 -29.13 -1.89 3.52
CA GLN A 214 -30.30 -2.56 2.99
C GLN A 214 -31.05 -1.59 2.07
N TYR A 215 -31.27 -2.01 0.83
CA TYR A 215 -31.80 -1.17 -0.24
C TYR A 215 -33.00 -1.84 -0.90
N ARG A 216 -34.16 -1.16 -0.86
CA ARG A 216 -35.37 -1.63 -1.55
C ARG A 216 -35.57 -0.86 -2.85
N PHE A 217 -35.63 -1.56 -3.96
CA PHE A 217 -35.82 -0.97 -5.29
C PHE A 217 -37.26 -1.13 -5.79
N ALA A 218 -37.65 -0.28 -6.75
CA ALA A 218 -38.97 -0.38 -7.40
C ALA A 218 -39.09 -1.61 -8.31
N VAL A 219 -37.95 -2.16 -8.74
CA VAL A 219 -37.84 -3.32 -9.60
C VAL A 219 -37.02 -4.40 -8.89
N THR A 220 -37.27 -5.66 -9.22
CA THR A 220 -36.40 -6.77 -8.82
C THR A 220 -35.19 -6.79 -9.75
N PRO A 221 -33.99 -6.49 -9.27
CA PRO A 221 -32.81 -6.53 -10.13
C PRO A 221 -32.52 -7.97 -10.55
N ALA A 222 -32.13 -8.17 -11.79
CA ALA A 222 -31.69 -9.48 -12.28
C ALA A 222 -30.18 -9.63 -12.07
N SER A 223 -29.74 -10.82 -11.64
CA SER A 223 -28.32 -11.19 -11.58
C SER A 223 -27.80 -11.53 -12.99
N PRO A 224 -26.58 -11.13 -13.39
CA PRO A 224 -25.60 -10.35 -12.62
C PRO A 224 -25.95 -8.85 -12.53
N TYR A 225 -25.48 -8.18 -11.48
CA TYR A 225 -25.80 -6.78 -11.20
C TYR A 225 -24.63 -5.85 -11.51
N THR A 226 -24.91 -4.66 -12.01
CA THR A 226 -23.93 -3.57 -11.97
C THR A 226 -24.28 -2.60 -10.86
N LEU A 227 -23.35 -2.44 -9.92
CA LEU A 227 -23.51 -1.57 -8.75
C LEU A 227 -22.60 -0.36 -8.87
N THR A 228 -23.16 0.80 -8.56
CA THR A 228 -22.40 2.05 -8.46
C THR A 228 -22.40 2.48 -7.00
N ALA A 229 -21.22 2.54 -6.39
CA ALA A 229 -21.01 3.17 -5.10
C ALA A 229 -20.50 4.60 -5.31
N LYS A 230 -21.07 5.55 -4.56
CA LYS A 230 -20.62 6.94 -4.56
C LYS A 230 -20.25 7.36 -3.14
N ARG A 231 -19.02 7.86 -2.98
CA ARG A 231 -18.51 8.50 -1.75
C ARG A 231 -19.02 9.94 -1.65
N THR A 232 -19.40 10.40 -0.45
CA THR A 232 -19.90 11.78 -0.24
C THR A 232 -18.80 12.83 -0.35
N SER A 233 -17.59 12.48 0.06
CA SER A 233 -16.37 13.28 -0.08
C SER A 233 -15.37 12.54 -0.96
N SER A 234 -14.43 13.26 -1.57
CA SER A 234 -13.20 12.64 -2.05
C SER A 234 -12.23 12.67 -0.87
N PRO A 235 -12.04 11.54 -0.16
CA PRO A 235 -11.10 11.48 0.95
C PRO A 235 -9.67 11.71 0.46
N ASP A 236 -8.78 12.01 1.42
CA ASP A 236 -7.36 12.26 1.20
C ASP A 236 -6.68 11.14 0.39
N MET A 237 -5.56 11.46 -0.23
CA MET A 237 -4.75 10.51 -0.99
C MET A 237 -4.17 9.43 -0.06
N LEU A 238 -4.41 8.15 -0.36
CA LEU A 238 -3.74 7.06 0.35
C LEU A 238 -2.26 7.07 -0.01
N THR A 239 -1.40 7.11 1.01
CA THR A 239 0.05 7.07 0.86
C THR A 239 0.59 5.91 1.68
N TRP A 240 1.31 5.01 1.01
CA TRP A 240 2.03 3.92 1.66
C TRP A 240 3.53 4.10 1.48
N GLU A 241 4.30 3.72 2.49
CA GLU A 241 5.76 3.83 2.49
C GLU A 241 6.42 2.45 2.64
N PHE A 242 7.46 2.20 1.85
CA PHE A 242 8.11 0.89 1.76
C PHE A 242 9.63 1.01 1.98
N PRO A 243 10.12 0.77 3.21
CA PRO A 243 11.55 0.79 3.52
C PRO A 243 12.23 -0.53 3.12
N PHE A 244 12.70 -0.64 1.88
CA PHE A 244 13.43 -1.81 1.39
C PHE A 244 14.90 -1.81 1.80
N VAL A 245 15.40 -3.01 2.12
CA VAL A 245 16.84 -3.33 2.21
C VAL A 245 17.13 -4.38 1.14
N LEU A 246 17.79 -3.95 0.06
CA LEU A 246 17.95 -4.74 -1.17
C LEU A 246 19.34 -5.35 -1.24
N THR A 247 19.43 -6.66 -1.43
CA THR A 247 20.70 -7.36 -1.62
C THR A 247 21.22 -7.14 -3.04
N LEU A 248 22.52 -6.85 -3.15
CA LEU A 248 23.22 -6.73 -4.42
C LEU A 248 23.85 -8.07 -4.79
N ASP A 249 23.44 -8.64 -5.92
CA ASP A 249 24.13 -9.79 -6.49
C ASP A 249 25.55 -9.37 -6.92
N LYS A 250 26.55 -10.13 -6.46
CA LYS A 250 27.97 -9.93 -6.77
C LYS A 250 28.28 -10.35 -8.21
#